data_AF-A0A955ZFH4-F1
#
_entry.id   AF-A0A955ZFH4-F1
#
_cell.length_a   1.000
_cell.length_b   1.000
_cell.length_c   1.000
_cell.angle_alpha   90.00
_cell.angle_beta   90.00
_cell.angle_gamma   90.00
#
_symmetry.space_group_name_H-M   'P 1'
#
loop_
_entity.id
_entity.type
_entity.pdbx_description
1 polymer ?
#
loop_
_entity_poly.entity_id
_entity_poly.type
_entity_poly.pdbx_seq_one_letter_code
_entity_poly.pdbx_strand_id
1 'polypeptide(L)'
;VPSNAPPPVPGAPPGPPKARTLLGIAPPVEASAAPAPIAPPIAPDFGTPIAPPVAPDLGTPIAPPVAPALGAPVDPFAPPPASGPLPPPTDPVIPDAPGPAVDEPDGFGVPTGSRGLKAILHDLRALQPRNKYLVPVVGALAGALVLLILALIVSAIRGKPSEMKTASSSATTKPSTPATTTTPSAPASTSAAPTVAPPPVETPTDTPASASEPALADCAVAGPSHVVAPRAMVSGGLEAYEYDPGLALGFAPTAREGMIALLDPMTLAATSTARGRGLGDVRRVVALPVAGKLTAVVDSDRRADRLGGRRTVVLSPPIDVGVAEGSLVWAPHRKDTYAKLFALGGEGPVESLAVAPLAGEHKGIGVAFRRGNAIWVGVAKGEGGSFTADGGLHRIAGLGTKVGSPTIAASGDRLMIAFADRAAGTEPWQVRTVMMQVGKAPGEAAPFALPDGGLGVQAMSPAAAGMTRGRFLLAWTEGPVSGHQVRAITINPDGSTSGAPLSISAQGINAGAPAAVVSQSGRGVVAFLAVKRKTFEVIATPIECAHKK
;
A
#
# COMPACT_ATOMS: atom_id res chain seq x y z
N VAL A 1 -31.88 18.11 -45.96
CA VAL A 1 -32.31 18.85 -44.75
C VAL A 1 -31.07 19.22 -43.95
N PRO A 2 -30.60 20.48 -43.95
CA PRO A 2 -29.45 20.86 -43.14
C PRO A 2 -29.89 21.16 -41.70
N SER A 3 -29.14 20.60 -40.74
CA SER A 3 -29.39 20.65 -39.30
C SER A 3 -28.83 21.94 -38.70
N ASN A 4 -29.69 22.71 -38.02
CA ASN A 4 -29.34 23.89 -37.24
C ASN A 4 -28.77 23.49 -35.87
N ALA A 5 -27.49 23.80 -35.62
CA ALA A 5 -26.93 23.82 -34.27
C ALA A 5 -26.63 25.29 -33.88
N PRO A 6 -27.02 25.74 -32.68
CA PRO A 6 -26.76 27.11 -32.22
C PRO A 6 -25.30 27.31 -31.79
N PRO A 7 -24.75 28.54 -31.92
CA PRO A 7 -23.37 28.85 -31.55
C PRO A 7 -23.16 28.89 -30.03
N PRO A 8 -21.93 28.64 -29.55
CA PRO A 8 -21.62 28.57 -28.12
C PRO A 8 -21.57 29.96 -27.45
N VAL A 9 -22.07 30.01 -26.21
CA VAL A 9 -22.06 31.19 -25.33
C VAL A 9 -20.67 31.37 -24.69
N PRO A 10 -20.03 32.55 -24.79
CA PRO A 10 -18.79 32.84 -24.08
C PRO A 10 -19.07 33.43 -22.68
N GLY A 11 -18.46 32.87 -21.62
CA GLY A 11 -18.39 33.55 -20.32
C GLY A 11 -18.54 32.73 -19.03
N ALA A 12 -18.25 31.43 -19.01
CA ALA A 12 -18.23 30.68 -17.75
C ALA A 12 -16.87 30.82 -17.03
N PRO A 13 -16.82 31.23 -15.74
CA PRO A 13 -15.58 31.30 -14.98
C PRO A 13 -14.99 29.90 -14.74
N PRO A 14 -13.64 29.79 -14.62
CA PRO A 14 -12.99 28.51 -14.37
C PRO A 14 -13.42 27.97 -13.00
N GLY A 15 -14.06 26.79 -13.01
CA GLY A 15 -14.37 26.05 -11.79
C GLY A 15 -13.09 25.60 -11.05
N PRO A 16 -13.18 25.32 -9.73
CA PRO A 16 -12.04 24.88 -8.94
C PRO A 16 -11.47 23.55 -9.48
N PRO A 17 -10.18 23.25 -9.22
CA PRO A 17 -9.54 22.04 -9.70
C PRO A 17 -10.31 20.81 -9.22
N LYS A 18 -10.81 20.02 -10.17
CA LYS A 18 -11.51 18.77 -9.89
C LYS A 18 -10.55 17.81 -9.18
N ALA A 19 -10.90 17.38 -7.97
CA ALA A 19 -10.26 16.25 -7.32
C ALA A 19 -10.37 15.02 -8.23
N ARG A 20 -9.23 14.36 -8.48
CA ARG A 20 -9.16 13.13 -9.29
C ARG A 20 -10.00 12.04 -8.61
N THR A 21 -11.08 11.61 -9.26
CA THR A 21 -11.84 10.41 -8.89
C THR A 21 -11.00 9.18 -9.23
N LEU A 22 -10.17 8.74 -8.29
CA LEU A 22 -9.18 7.69 -8.52
C LEU A 22 -9.70 6.27 -8.26
N LEU A 23 -10.93 6.07 -7.77
CA LEU A 23 -11.35 4.75 -7.29
C LEU A 23 -12.83 4.36 -7.44
N GLY A 24 -13.68 5.13 -8.12
CA GLY A 24 -15.09 4.75 -8.32
C GLY A 24 -15.93 4.64 -7.02
N ILE A 25 -15.35 4.87 -5.85
CA ILE A 25 -16.06 4.95 -4.57
C ILE A 25 -16.74 6.32 -4.52
N ALA A 26 -18.07 6.35 -4.62
CA ALA A 26 -18.84 7.57 -4.46
C ALA A 26 -18.76 8.09 -3.01
N PRO A 27 -18.72 9.41 -2.78
CA PRO A 27 -18.91 9.95 -1.43
C PRO A 27 -20.30 9.54 -0.89
N PRO A 28 -20.45 9.38 0.43
CA PRO A 28 -21.70 8.91 1.03
C PRO A 28 -22.84 9.89 0.72
N VAL A 29 -23.89 9.37 0.10
CA VAL A 29 -25.12 10.11 -0.19
C VAL A 29 -25.86 10.35 1.13
N GLU A 30 -26.33 11.58 1.34
CA GLU A 30 -27.24 11.88 2.46
C GLU A 30 -28.54 11.07 2.30
N ALA A 31 -28.78 10.18 3.26
CA ALA A 31 -30.02 9.42 3.32
C ALA A 31 -31.18 10.38 3.64
N SER A 32 -32.01 10.66 2.64
CA SER A 32 -33.32 11.26 2.84
C SER A 32 -34.21 10.25 3.57
N ALA A 33 -35.01 10.75 4.52
CA ALA A 33 -35.72 9.97 5.53
C ALA A 33 -36.65 8.90 4.94
N ALA A 34 -36.50 7.65 5.40
CA ALA A 34 -37.47 6.57 5.21
C ALA A 34 -38.35 6.44 6.48
N PRO A 35 -39.62 6.01 6.34
CA PRO A 35 -40.62 6.04 7.41
C PRO A 35 -40.45 4.89 8.42
N ALA A 36 -41.09 5.06 9.59
CA ALA A 36 -40.96 4.22 10.77
C ALA A 36 -41.25 2.73 10.56
N PRO A 37 -40.56 1.82 11.27
CA PRO A 37 -40.78 0.39 11.16
C PRO A 37 -42.05 -0.06 11.91
N ILE A 38 -42.81 -0.95 11.26
CA ILE A 38 -43.94 -1.71 11.82
C ILE A 38 -43.38 -2.79 12.76
N ALA A 39 -44.03 -2.98 13.90
CA ALA A 39 -43.65 -3.95 14.93
C ALA A 39 -43.73 -5.42 14.44
N PRO A 40 -42.77 -6.30 14.83
CA PRO A 40 -42.84 -7.71 14.52
C PRO A 40 -43.79 -8.48 15.47
N PRO A 41 -44.33 -9.64 15.04
CA PRO A 41 -45.23 -10.46 15.85
C PRO A 41 -44.49 -11.24 16.94
N ILE A 42 -45.22 -11.50 18.03
CA ILE A 42 -44.79 -12.21 19.24
C ILE A 42 -44.51 -13.69 18.92
N ALA A 43 -43.33 -14.17 19.31
CA ALA A 43 -42.95 -15.59 19.27
C ALA A 43 -43.27 -16.29 20.62
N PRO A 44 -43.56 -17.60 20.63
CA PRO A 44 -43.94 -18.33 21.84
C PRO A 44 -42.74 -18.70 22.73
N ASP A 45 -43.05 -18.77 24.02
CA ASP A 45 -42.18 -19.02 25.17
C ASP A 45 -41.63 -20.46 25.20
N PHE A 46 -40.30 -20.59 25.28
CA PHE A 46 -39.61 -21.87 25.45
C PHE A 46 -38.66 -21.81 26.65
N GLY A 47 -39.00 -22.57 27.69
CA GLY A 47 -38.08 -23.47 28.40
C GLY A 47 -36.98 -22.86 29.27
N THR A 48 -37.03 -23.20 30.56
CA THR A 48 -36.04 -22.99 31.63
C THR A 48 -34.57 -23.29 31.27
N PRO A 49 -33.60 -22.53 31.82
CA PRO A 49 -32.18 -22.71 31.52
C PRO A 49 -31.53 -23.87 32.29
N ILE A 50 -30.73 -24.67 31.57
CA ILE A 50 -29.83 -25.71 32.09
C ILE A 50 -28.48 -25.07 32.44
N ALA A 51 -27.89 -25.47 33.57
CA ALA A 51 -26.62 -24.99 34.10
C ALA A 51 -25.41 -25.27 33.17
N PRO A 52 -24.37 -24.40 33.16
CA PRO A 52 -23.19 -24.59 32.32
C PRO A 52 -22.22 -25.66 32.86
N PRO A 53 -21.45 -26.33 31.98
CA PRO A 53 -20.43 -27.31 32.37
C PRO A 53 -19.17 -26.65 32.96
N VAL A 54 -18.58 -27.36 33.94
CA VAL A 54 -17.33 -27.03 34.63
C VAL A 54 -16.13 -27.20 33.69
N ALA A 55 -15.22 -26.20 33.66
CA ALA A 55 -14.00 -26.21 32.87
C ALA A 55 -12.83 -26.94 33.60
N PRO A 56 -11.90 -27.59 32.85
CA PRO A 56 -10.70 -28.19 33.42
C PRO A 56 -9.61 -27.14 33.72
N ASP A 57 -8.91 -27.41 34.82
CA ASP A 57 -7.88 -26.58 35.46
C ASP A 57 -6.53 -26.66 34.70
N LEU A 58 -5.91 -25.50 34.43
CA LEU A 58 -4.65 -25.36 33.70
C LEU A 58 -3.53 -24.91 34.66
N GLY A 59 -2.62 -25.84 34.94
CA GLY A 59 -1.16 -25.67 35.05
C GLY A 59 -0.57 -24.45 35.77
N THR A 60 0.14 -24.73 36.86
CA THR A 60 1.06 -23.85 37.60
C THR A 60 2.24 -23.32 36.75
N PRO A 61 2.82 -22.16 37.10
CA PRO A 61 3.90 -21.51 36.37
C PRO A 61 5.29 -22.08 36.68
N ILE A 62 6.13 -22.14 35.65
CA ILE A 62 7.55 -22.54 35.69
C ILE A 62 8.39 -21.39 36.28
N ALA A 63 9.30 -21.73 37.20
CA ALA A 63 10.28 -20.82 37.80
C ALA A 63 11.36 -20.35 36.80
N PRO A 64 11.94 -19.16 36.97
CA PRO A 64 13.00 -18.67 36.09
C PRO A 64 14.33 -19.42 36.34
N PRO A 65 15.14 -19.67 35.29
CA PRO A 65 16.46 -20.26 35.47
C PRO A 65 17.49 -19.26 36.01
N VAL A 66 18.39 -19.80 36.82
CA VAL A 66 19.58 -19.17 37.41
C VAL A 66 20.59 -18.80 36.32
N ALA A 67 21.13 -17.58 36.39
CA ALA A 67 22.18 -17.08 35.49
C ALA A 67 23.58 -17.64 35.85
N PRO A 68 24.42 -18.03 34.87
CA PRO A 68 25.83 -18.26 35.10
C PRO A 68 26.65 -16.96 34.95
N ALA A 69 27.80 -16.96 35.63
CA ALA A 69 28.67 -15.82 35.87
C ALA A 69 29.51 -15.36 34.65
N LEU A 70 29.67 -14.04 34.60
CA LEU A 70 30.74 -13.18 34.04
C LEU A 70 31.92 -13.85 33.30
N GLY A 71 32.07 -13.47 32.02
CA GLY A 71 33.31 -13.59 31.25
C GLY A 71 33.60 -12.29 30.46
N ALA A 72 34.76 -11.71 30.76
CA ALA A 72 35.63 -10.74 30.04
C ALA A 72 35.06 -9.50 29.28
N PRO A 73 35.74 -8.34 29.36
CA PRO A 73 35.35 -7.10 28.68
C PRO A 73 35.72 -7.11 27.18
N VAL A 74 34.80 -6.65 26.34
CA VAL A 74 35.03 -6.39 24.91
C VAL A 74 35.13 -4.88 24.70
N ASP A 75 36.23 -4.44 24.09
CA ASP A 75 36.55 -3.05 23.75
C ASP A 75 35.48 -2.39 22.85
N PRO A 76 34.94 -1.21 23.20
CA PRO A 76 33.93 -0.53 22.40
C PRO A 76 34.55 0.58 21.54
N PHE A 77 35.44 0.28 20.59
CA PHE A 77 35.86 1.26 19.57
C PHE A 77 36.31 0.58 18.27
N ALA A 78 35.35 0.15 17.46
CA ALA A 78 35.57 -0.08 16.03
C ALA A 78 34.56 0.76 15.24
N PRO A 79 35.00 1.75 14.43
CA PRO A 79 34.10 2.49 13.55
C PRO A 79 33.55 1.57 12.44
N PRO A 80 32.32 1.81 11.95
CA PRO A 80 31.76 1.02 10.86
C PRO A 80 32.57 1.20 9.56
N PRO A 81 32.60 0.18 8.68
CA PRO A 81 33.29 0.28 7.40
C PRO A 81 32.68 1.40 6.56
N ALA A 82 33.55 2.28 6.06
CA ALA A 82 33.17 3.36 5.16
C ALA A 82 32.49 2.79 3.90
N SER A 83 31.24 3.17 3.67
CA SER A 83 30.57 3.04 2.38
C SER A 83 31.44 3.68 1.31
N GLY A 84 31.93 2.85 0.38
CA GLY A 84 32.76 3.29 -0.74
C GLY A 84 32.06 4.32 -1.62
N PRO A 85 32.82 5.15 -2.36
CA PRO A 85 32.25 6.11 -3.29
C PRO A 85 31.43 5.39 -4.37
N LEU A 86 30.28 5.98 -4.72
CA LEU A 86 29.48 5.58 -5.88
C LEU A 86 30.40 5.44 -7.12
N PRO A 87 30.12 4.51 -8.05
CA PRO A 87 30.86 4.45 -9.30
C PRO A 87 30.80 5.83 -9.99
N PRO A 88 31.91 6.27 -10.62
CA PRO A 88 31.94 7.57 -11.28
C PRO A 88 30.82 7.66 -12.31
N PRO A 89 30.18 8.84 -12.45
CA PRO A 89 29.17 9.06 -13.48
C PRO A 89 29.78 8.72 -14.85
N THR A 90 29.08 7.90 -15.62
CA THR A 90 29.32 7.80 -17.05
C THR A 90 29.12 9.20 -17.65
N ASP A 91 30.22 9.75 -18.16
CA ASP A 91 30.42 11.01 -18.86
C ASP A 91 29.67 12.26 -18.36
N PRO A 92 30.39 13.27 -17.79
CA PRO A 92 29.86 14.61 -17.74
C PRO A 92 29.77 15.15 -19.18
N VAL A 93 28.56 15.44 -19.64
CA VAL A 93 28.36 16.34 -20.78
C VAL A 93 28.86 17.72 -20.33
N ILE A 94 30.09 18.05 -20.71
CA ILE A 94 30.65 19.39 -20.62
C ILE A 94 29.88 20.24 -21.65
N PRO A 95 29.21 21.34 -21.25
CA PRO A 95 28.74 22.31 -22.21
C PRO A 95 29.96 23.04 -22.76
N ASP A 96 30.21 22.88 -24.06
CA ASP A 96 31.26 23.59 -24.77
C ASP A 96 31.14 25.12 -24.60
N ALA A 97 32.31 25.73 -24.49
CA ALA A 97 32.53 27.17 -24.43
C ALA A 97 32.07 27.88 -25.74
N PRO A 98 31.84 29.21 -25.71
CA PRO A 98 31.12 29.91 -26.76
C PRO A 98 31.99 30.13 -28.01
N GLY A 99 31.58 29.51 -29.12
CA GLY A 99 32.05 29.84 -30.47
C GLY A 99 31.38 31.10 -31.05
N PRO A 100 32.01 31.76 -32.04
CA PRO A 100 31.74 33.16 -32.38
C PRO A 100 30.43 33.35 -33.16
N ALA A 101 29.90 34.56 -33.02
CA ALA A 101 28.67 35.05 -33.61
C ALA A 101 28.61 34.81 -35.14
N VAL A 102 27.52 34.18 -35.56
CA VAL A 102 27.06 34.17 -36.95
C VAL A 102 25.75 34.94 -36.96
N ASP A 103 25.75 36.05 -37.70
CA ASP A 103 24.57 36.86 -37.99
C ASP A 103 23.59 36.05 -38.85
N GLU A 104 22.37 35.82 -38.37
CA GLU A 104 21.20 35.51 -39.21
C GLU A 104 19.90 36.12 -38.62
N PRO A 105 18.91 36.45 -39.47
CA PRO A 105 17.94 37.50 -39.20
C PRO A 105 16.60 37.02 -38.61
N ASP A 106 15.99 37.92 -37.84
CA ASP A 106 14.58 38.12 -37.50
C ASP A 106 13.55 37.01 -37.83
N GLY A 107 12.97 36.41 -36.79
CA GLY A 107 11.71 35.66 -36.94
C GLY A 107 11.18 34.97 -35.68
N PHE A 108 10.22 35.61 -35.01
CA PHE A 108 9.26 35.05 -34.03
C PHE A 108 9.79 34.57 -32.66
N GLY A 109 9.97 35.54 -31.75
CA GLY A 109 10.11 35.27 -30.32
C GLY A 109 8.76 35.09 -29.60
N VAL A 110 8.62 33.95 -28.90
CA VAL A 110 7.58 33.72 -27.88
C VAL A 110 8.09 34.23 -26.52
N PRO A 111 7.37 35.09 -25.79
CA PRO A 111 7.89 35.64 -24.54
C PRO A 111 7.62 34.70 -23.36
N THR A 112 8.69 34.15 -22.77
CA THR A 112 8.70 33.62 -21.41
C THR A 112 9.19 34.69 -20.44
N GLY A 113 8.25 35.44 -19.84
CA GLY A 113 8.56 36.49 -18.87
C GLY A 113 7.69 36.38 -17.62
N SER A 114 8.33 36.18 -16.47
CA SER A 114 7.73 36.22 -15.13
C SER A 114 7.16 37.62 -14.84
N ARG A 115 5.83 37.74 -14.87
CA ARG A 115 5.14 39.00 -14.51
C ARG A 115 5.16 39.21 -13.00
N GLY A 116 5.90 40.23 -12.56
CA GLY A 116 5.98 40.64 -11.16
C GLY A 116 4.68 41.28 -10.64
N LEU A 117 4.48 41.19 -9.33
CA LEU A 117 3.28 41.60 -8.58
C LEU A 117 2.88 43.09 -8.78
N LYS A 118 3.82 43.94 -9.20
CA LYS A 118 3.57 45.35 -9.55
C LYS A 118 2.76 45.52 -10.84
N ALA A 119 2.86 44.59 -11.80
CA ALA A 119 2.05 44.62 -13.02
C ALA A 119 0.57 44.28 -12.74
N ILE A 120 0.32 43.37 -11.79
CA ILE A 120 -1.04 43.01 -11.34
C ILE A 120 -1.73 44.18 -10.63
N LEU A 121 -0.97 44.96 -9.84
CA LEU A 121 -1.50 46.17 -9.22
C LEU A 121 -1.79 47.30 -10.22
N HIS A 122 -1.09 47.34 -11.36
CA HIS A 122 -1.36 48.32 -12.41
C HIS A 122 -2.63 47.95 -13.23
N ASP A 123 -2.87 46.65 -13.45
CA ASP A 123 -4.09 46.16 -14.12
C ASP A 123 -5.36 46.33 -13.26
N LEU A 124 -5.26 46.22 -11.93
CA LEU A 124 -6.40 46.48 -11.03
C LEU A 124 -6.81 47.95 -10.98
N ARG A 125 -5.91 48.89 -11.28
CA ARG A 125 -6.23 50.32 -11.39
C ARG A 125 -6.98 50.69 -12.67
N ALA A 126 -6.89 49.86 -13.71
CA ALA A 126 -7.60 50.07 -14.97
C ALA A 126 -9.09 49.67 -14.91
N LEU A 127 -9.50 48.94 -13.86
CA LEU A 127 -10.90 48.61 -13.59
C LEU A 127 -11.58 49.74 -12.81
N GLN A 128 -11.74 50.92 -13.43
CA GLN A 128 -12.72 51.88 -12.95
C GLN A 128 -14.13 51.42 -13.34
N PRO A 129 -15.01 51.09 -12.37
CA PRO A 129 -16.36 50.65 -12.68
C PRO A 129 -17.15 51.81 -13.28
N ARG A 130 -17.64 51.61 -14.52
CA ARG A 130 -18.44 52.58 -15.27
C ARG A 130 -19.81 52.88 -14.64
N ASN A 131 -20.17 52.21 -13.54
CA ASN A 131 -21.48 52.31 -12.91
C ASN A 131 -21.36 52.70 -11.43
N LYS A 132 -21.79 53.93 -11.11
CA LYS A 132 -21.62 54.57 -9.79
C LYS A 132 -22.36 53.84 -8.64
N TYR A 133 -23.28 52.94 -8.96
CA TYR A 133 -24.08 52.19 -7.99
C TYR A 133 -23.53 50.79 -7.65
N LEU A 134 -22.53 50.29 -8.39
CA LEU A 134 -22.02 48.93 -8.18
C LEU A 134 -21.06 48.84 -6.98
N VAL A 135 -20.32 49.91 -6.70
CA VAL A 135 -19.39 50.01 -5.56
C VAL A 135 -20.08 49.88 -4.19
N PRO A 136 -21.19 50.61 -3.89
CA PRO A 136 -21.85 50.48 -2.59
C PRO A 136 -22.49 49.10 -2.38
N VAL A 137 -23.02 48.45 -3.42
CA VAL A 137 -23.65 47.12 -3.33
C VAL A 137 -22.62 46.04 -3.04
N VAL A 138 -21.49 46.06 -3.74
CA VAL A 138 -20.38 45.11 -3.49
C VAL A 138 -19.77 45.34 -2.11
N GLY A 139 -19.65 46.60 -1.67
CA GLY A 139 -19.20 46.94 -0.32
C GLY A 139 -20.12 46.40 0.78
N ALA A 140 -21.44 46.52 0.61
CA ALA A 140 -22.41 46.00 1.58
C ALA A 140 -22.39 44.46 1.67
N LEU A 141 -22.28 43.77 0.52
CA LEU A 141 -22.18 42.31 0.48
C LEU A 141 -20.88 41.80 1.11
N ALA A 142 -19.75 42.45 0.85
CA ALA A 142 -18.48 42.11 1.47
C ALA A 142 -18.51 42.33 3.00
N GLY A 143 -19.13 43.42 3.46
CA GLY A 143 -19.31 43.71 4.89
C GLY A 143 -20.17 42.66 5.60
N ALA A 144 -21.30 42.26 4.99
CA ALA A 144 -22.17 41.23 5.53
C ALA A 144 -21.48 39.86 5.66
N LEU A 145 -20.63 39.51 4.69
CA LEU A 145 -19.88 38.24 4.70
C LEU A 145 -18.85 38.20 5.86
N VAL A 146 -18.16 39.32 6.13
CA VAL A 146 -17.20 39.42 7.23
C VAL A 146 -17.88 39.28 8.59
N LEU A 147 -19.05 39.89 8.78
CA LEU A 147 -19.81 39.77 10.03
C LEU A 147 -20.29 38.34 10.29
N LEU A 148 -20.69 37.61 9.24
CA LEU A 148 -21.14 36.22 9.35
C LEU A 148 -20.00 35.29 9.76
N ILE A 149 -18.80 35.50 9.21
CA ILE A 149 -17.58 34.76 9.61
C ILE A 149 -17.23 35.04 11.07
N LEU A 150 -17.35 36.30 11.52
CA LEU A 150 -17.06 36.66 12.91
C LEU A 150 -18.02 35.97 13.91
N ALA A 151 -19.31 35.90 13.58
CA ALA A 151 -20.32 35.23 14.41
C ALA A 151 -20.04 33.72 14.56
N LEU A 152 -19.58 33.08 13.48
CA LEU A 152 -19.18 31.67 13.48
C LEU A 152 -17.99 31.39 14.39
N ILE A 153 -16.99 32.29 14.39
CA ILE A 153 -15.81 32.17 15.26
C ILE A 153 -16.20 32.30 16.74
N VAL A 154 -17.08 33.25 17.08
CA VAL A 154 -17.54 33.43 18.47
C VAL A 154 -18.34 32.22 18.95
N SER A 155 -19.13 31.58 18.09
CA SER A 155 -19.87 30.37 18.43
C SER A 155 -18.97 29.15 18.65
N ALA A 156 -17.79 29.09 18.03
CA ALA A 156 -16.85 27.98 18.19
C ALA A 156 -16.05 28.07 19.50
N ILE A 157 -15.96 29.25 20.12
CA ILE A 157 -15.14 29.49 21.32
C ILE A 157 -15.95 29.26 22.61
N ARG A 158 -17.28 29.32 22.58
CA ARG A 158 -18.14 28.99 23.74
C ARG A 158 -18.32 27.49 23.89
N GLY A 159 -17.33 26.84 24.51
CA GLY A 159 -17.37 25.43 24.91
C GLY A 159 -18.43 25.13 25.99
N LYS A 160 -19.01 23.92 25.95
CA LYS A 160 -19.94 23.39 26.95
C LYS A 160 -19.15 22.69 28.08
N PRO A 161 -19.57 22.80 29.37
CA PRO A 161 -18.90 22.12 30.48
C PRO A 161 -19.23 20.63 30.57
N SER A 162 -18.25 19.85 31.00
CA SER A 162 -18.23 18.38 31.11
C SER A 162 -18.45 17.88 32.54
N GLU A 163 -19.19 16.77 32.68
CA GLU A 163 -19.36 15.98 33.92
C GLU A 163 -18.26 14.93 34.09
N MET A 164 -17.82 14.73 35.34
CA MET A 164 -16.83 13.74 35.80
C MET A 164 -17.47 12.39 36.15
N LYS A 165 -16.71 11.29 36.01
CA LYS A 165 -17.00 10.04 36.73
C LYS A 165 -15.72 9.36 37.26
N THR A 166 -15.80 9.04 38.55
CA THR A 166 -14.79 8.53 39.47
C THR A 166 -14.53 7.02 39.30
N ALA A 167 -13.29 6.60 39.53
CA ALA A 167 -12.87 5.19 39.66
C ALA A 167 -12.58 4.85 41.13
N SER A 168 -12.82 3.60 41.53
CA SER A 168 -12.51 3.11 42.88
C SER A 168 -11.81 1.75 42.82
N SER A 169 -10.75 1.62 43.62
CA SER A 169 -9.85 0.48 43.80
C SER A 169 -10.22 -0.35 45.03
N SER A 170 -9.79 -1.63 45.09
CA SER A 170 -9.50 -2.45 46.31
C SER A 170 -8.89 -3.79 45.82
N ALA A 171 -7.69 -4.29 46.18
CA ALA A 171 -6.98 -4.54 47.44
C ALA A 171 -7.25 -5.93 48.09
N THR A 172 -6.28 -6.85 47.89
CA THR A 172 -5.62 -7.80 48.81
C THR A 172 -6.40 -8.62 49.85
N THR A 173 -6.21 -9.95 49.89
CA THR A 173 -5.73 -10.71 51.09
C THR A 173 -5.38 -12.17 50.82
N LYS A 174 -4.39 -12.67 51.57
CA LYS A 174 -3.78 -14.02 51.60
C LYS A 174 -4.23 -14.71 52.90
N PRO A 175 -4.31 -16.06 52.99
CA PRO A 175 -3.54 -16.71 54.08
C PRO A 175 -3.04 -18.16 53.84
N SER A 176 -1.91 -18.42 54.51
CA SER A 176 -1.31 -19.61 55.17
C SER A 176 -1.57 -21.11 54.83
N THR A 177 -0.45 -21.83 54.93
CA THR A 177 -0.05 -23.27 54.93
C THR A 177 -0.80 -24.21 55.90
N PRO A 178 -0.75 -25.58 55.76
CA PRO A 178 0.37 -26.39 56.29
C PRO A 178 0.78 -27.66 55.47
N ALA A 179 1.90 -28.27 55.89
CA ALA A 179 2.70 -29.31 55.26
C ALA A 179 2.17 -30.75 55.37
N THR A 180 2.60 -31.66 54.47
CA THR A 180 2.80 -33.09 54.75
C THR A 180 3.81 -33.72 53.76
N THR A 181 4.69 -34.55 54.31
CA THR A 181 5.74 -35.40 53.72
C THR A 181 5.22 -36.60 52.92
N THR A 182 5.94 -37.02 51.85
CA THR A 182 6.38 -38.42 51.60
C THR A 182 7.23 -38.57 50.32
N THR A 183 8.35 -39.27 50.44
CA THR A 183 9.22 -39.85 49.38
C THR A 183 8.59 -41.14 48.85
N PRO A 184 8.81 -41.58 47.58
CA PRO A 184 9.91 -42.53 47.32
C PRO A 184 10.55 -42.56 45.90
N SER A 185 11.77 -43.08 45.90
CA SER A 185 12.60 -43.84 44.94
C SER A 185 12.26 -44.03 43.44
N ALA A 186 13.36 -43.97 42.66
CA ALA A 186 13.57 -44.36 41.26
C ALA A 186 13.33 -45.87 40.96
N PRO A 187 13.37 -46.30 39.68
CA PRO A 187 14.67 -46.65 39.09
C PRO A 187 14.87 -46.29 37.60
N ALA A 188 16.15 -46.13 37.26
CA ALA A 188 16.68 -46.02 35.91
C ALA A 188 16.55 -47.33 35.12
N SER A 189 16.43 -47.23 33.79
CA SER A 189 16.60 -48.35 32.87
C SER A 189 17.65 -48.00 31.83
N THR A 190 18.70 -48.82 31.82
CA THR A 190 19.81 -48.88 30.86
C THR A 190 19.56 -50.03 29.87
N SER A 191 20.34 -50.09 28.78
CA SER A 191 20.54 -51.24 27.86
C SER A 191 19.69 -51.18 26.58
N ALA A 192 20.16 -51.42 25.35
CA ALA A 192 21.47 -51.83 24.81
C ALA A 192 21.58 -51.39 23.33
N ALA A 193 22.81 -51.22 22.85
CA ALA A 193 23.16 -51.15 21.42
C ALA A 193 23.17 -52.54 20.77
N PRO A 194 23.02 -52.62 19.44
CA PRO A 194 23.95 -53.46 18.71
C PRO A 194 24.50 -52.85 17.40
N THR A 195 25.79 -53.11 17.22
CA THR A 195 26.46 -53.68 16.03
C THR A 195 26.52 -52.87 14.74
N VAL A 196 27.72 -52.32 14.55
CA VAL A 196 28.29 -51.72 13.35
C VAL A 196 28.47 -52.77 12.24
N ALA A 197 28.01 -52.43 11.03
CA ALA A 197 28.41 -53.06 9.78
C ALA A 197 29.27 -52.06 8.95
N PRO A 198 30.29 -52.53 8.21
CA PRO A 198 31.21 -51.66 7.47
C PRO A 198 30.56 -51.05 6.20
N PRO A 199 30.96 -49.82 5.81
CA PRO A 199 30.32 -49.09 4.71
C PRO A 199 30.71 -49.63 3.33
N PRO A 200 29.81 -49.59 2.34
CA PRO A 200 30.17 -49.77 0.94
C PRO A 200 30.91 -48.52 0.42
N VAL A 201 31.85 -48.77 -0.49
CA VAL A 201 32.60 -47.77 -1.24
C VAL A 201 31.62 -46.99 -2.14
N GLU A 202 31.36 -45.73 -1.80
CA GLU A 202 30.56 -44.82 -2.61
C GLU A 202 31.44 -44.11 -3.66
N THR A 203 31.09 -44.33 -4.91
CA THR A 203 31.53 -43.62 -6.11
C THR A 203 31.20 -42.12 -6.00
N PRO A 204 32.10 -41.19 -6.37
CA PRO A 204 31.81 -39.76 -6.30
C PRO A 204 31.03 -39.34 -7.55
N THR A 205 29.71 -39.43 -7.50
CA THR A 205 28.84 -38.73 -8.46
C THR A 205 27.54 -38.42 -7.78
N ASP A 206 27.50 -37.32 -7.03
CA ASP A 206 26.28 -36.52 -6.90
C ASP A 206 26.65 -35.10 -6.52
N THR A 207 26.52 -34.22 -7.50
CA THR A 207 26.37 -32.78 -7.26
C THR A 207 25.18 -32.63 -6.30
N PRO A 208 25.31 -31.94 -5.15
CA PRO A 208 24.20 -31.77 -4.24
C PRO A 208 23.04 -31.11 -4.98
N ALA A 209 21.96 -31.86 -5.17
CA ALA A 209 20.71 -31.35 -5.71
C ALA A 209 20.29 -30.16 -4.84
N SER A 210 20.28 -28.98 -5.44
CA SER A 210 19.84 -27.74 -4.79
C SER A 210 18.45 -28.00 -4.20
N ALA A 211 18.37 -28.05 -2.87
CA ALA A 211 17.14 -28.36 -2.15
C ALA A 211 16.08 -27.33 -2.54
N SER A 212 15.14 -27.75 -3.38
CA SER A 212 14.15 -26.86 -3.98
C SER A 212 13.17 -26.41 -2.89
N GLU A 213 13.26 -25.13 -2.50
CA GLU A 213 12.40 -24.51 -1.48
C GLU A 213 10.92 -24.93 -1.64
N PRO A 214 10.22 -25.37 -0.58
CA PRO A 214 8.87 -25.95 -0.69
C PRO A 214 7.85 -24.96 -1.29
N ALA A 215 7.02 -25.45 -2.22
CA ALA A 215 5.96 -24.62 -2.82
C ALA A 215 4.86 -24.34 -1.81
N LEU A 216 4.35 -23.11 -1.76
CA LEU A 216 3.11 -22.82 -1.08
C LEU A 216 1.92 -23.34 -1.90
N ALA A 217 0.98 -23.96 -1.21
CA ALA A 217 -0.30 -24.44 -1.72
C ALA A 217 -1.27 -23.26 -1.94
N ASP A 218 -2.52 -23.58 -2.26
CA ASP A 218 -3.56 -22.58 -2.41
C ASP A 218 -3.86 -21.95 -1.06
N CYS A 219 -4.11 -20.64 -1.07
CA CYS A 219 -4.39 -19.91 0.16
C CYS A 219 -5.84 -20.17 0.61
N ALA A 220 -6.06 -20.13 1.92
CA ALA A 220 -7.37 -20.16 2.55
C ALA A 220 -7.50 -19.00 3.54
N VAL A 221 -8.74 -18.62 3.88
CA VAL A 221 -9.00 -17.70 4.99
C VAL A 221 -8.69 -18.43 6.29
N ALA A 222 -7.79 -17.87 7.10
CA ALA A 222 -7.31 -18.50 8.33
C ALA A 222 -8.10 -18.07 9.59
N GLY A 223 -9.02 -17.11 9.45
CA GLY A 223 -9.77 -16.56 10.57
C GLY A 223 -10.68 -15.40 10.18
N PRO A 224 -11.42 -14.82 11.15
CA PRO A 224 -12.30 -13.69 10.88
C PRO A 224 -11.52 -12.42 10.52
N SER A 225 -12.20 -11.47 9.88
CA SER A 225 -11.65 -10.15 9.60
C SER A 225 -11.63 -9.26 10.85
N HIS A 226 -10.58 -8.46 11.03
CA HIS A 226 -10.41 -7.56 12.17
C HIS A 226 -10.26 -6.10 11.74
N VAL A 227 -10.86 -5.17 12.49
CA VAL A 227 -10.62 -3.73 12.29
C VAL A 227 -9.26 -3.38 12.87
N VAL A 228 -8.32 -3.02 12.01
CA VAL A 228 -6.96 -2.60 12.40
C VAL A 228 -6.93 -1.11 12.74
N ALA A 229 -7.67 -0.29 11.99
CA ALA A 229 -7.76 1.14 12.24
C ALA A 229 -9.16 1.67 11.95
N PRO A 230 -9.72 2.52 12.83
CA PRO A 230 -11.07 3.05 12.66
C PRO A 230 -11.16 4.15 11.60
N ARG A 231 -10.02 4.62 11.07
CA ARG A 231 -9.93 5.75 10.14
C ARG A 231 -8.75 5.60 9.18
N ALA A 232 -9.05 5.73 7.89
CA ALA A 232 -8.09 5.86 6.81
C ALA A 232 -8.65 6.74 5.68
N MET A 233 -7.74 7.26 4.86
CA MET A 233 -8.03 8.01 3.65
C MET A 233 -7.65 7.19 2.43
N VAL A 234 -8.60 7.06 1.50
CA VAL A 234 -8.39 6.38 0.21
C VAL A 234 -7.20 6.97 -0.57
N SER A 235 -6.99 8.29 -0.49
CA SER A 235 -5.92 8.98 -1.23
C SER A 235 -4.50 8.65 -0.78
N GLY A 236 -4.34 8.17 0.47
CA GLY A 236 -3.05 7.79 1.02
C GLY A 236 -2.65 6.35 0.73
N GLY A 237 -3.53 5.59 0.07
CA GLY A 237 -3.34 4.17 -0.21
C GLY A 237 -3.46 3.28 1.02
N LEU A 238 -3.45 1.98 0.76
CA LEU A 238 -3.27 0.93 1.74
C LEU A 238 -2.18 0.01 1.19
N GLU A 239 -1.22 -0.34 2.02
CA GLU A 239 -0.06 -1.14 1.65
C GLU A 239 0.17 -2.23 2.69
N ALA A 240 0.68 -3.37 2.23
CA ALA A 240 1.01 -4.50 3.08
C ALA A 240 2.44 -4.96 2.77
N TYR A 241 3.22 -5.24 3.82
CA TYR A 241 4.63 -5.62 3.74
C TYR A 241 4.91 -6.81 4.64
N GLU A 242 5.84 -7.66 4.22
CA GLU A 242 6.43 -8.66 5.09
C GLU A 242 7.40 -7.93 6.02
N TYR A 243 7.31 -8.20 7.32
CA TYR A 243 8.15 -7.55 8.32
C TYR A 243 8.46 -8.54 9.44
N ASP A 244 9.49 -9.36 9.27
CA ASP A 244 9.85 -10.43 10.21
C ASP A 244 9.91 -9.93 11.68
N PRO A 245 9.20 -10.56 12.63
CA PRO A 245 8.39 -11.79 12.52
C PRO A 245 6.88 -11.60 12.23
N GLY A 246 6.45 -10.40 11.85
CA GLY A 246 5.06 -10.06 11.57
C GLY A 246 4.77 -9.55 10.15
N LEU A 247 3.61 -8.89 10.03
CA LEU A 247 3.12 -8.31 8.78
C LEU A 247 2.79 -6.84 9.02
N ALA A 248 3.33 -5.93 8.22
CA ALA A 248 3.13 -4.50 8.42
C ALA A 248 2.06 -3.96 7.44
N LEU A 249 1.11 -3.19 7.97
CA LEU A 249 0.12 -2.46 7.18
C LEU A 249 0.38 -0.96 7.23
N GLY A 250 0.49 -0.32 6.06
CA GLY A 250 0.66 1.12 5.91
C GLY A 250 -0.58 1.81 5.36
N PHE A 251 -1.01 2.87 6.04
CA PHE A 251 -2.20 3.64 5.65
C PHE A 251 -2.12 5.08 6.18
N ALA A 252 -2.92 5.96 5.60
CA ALA A 252 -2.99 7.36 6.01
C ALA A 252 -4.29 7.66 6.78
N PRO A 253 -4.27 7.92 8.10
CA PRO A 253 -5.47 8.36 8.83
C PRO A 253 -5.91 9.78 8.45
N THR A 254 -4.97 10.62 7.96
CA THR A 254 -5.21 11.99 7.50
C THR A 254 -4.39 12.29 6.25
N ALA A 255 -4.62 13.46 5.63
CA ALA A 255 -3.92 13.83 4.40
C ALA A 255 -2.42 14.07 4.61
N ARG A 256 -1.95 14.25 5.85
CA ARG A 256 -0.55 14.62 6.17
C ARG A 256 0.13 13.68 7.16
N GLU A 257 -0.57 12.64 7.59
CA GLU A 257 -0.06 11.66 8.55
C GLU A 257 -0.18 10.27 7.95
N GLY A 258 0.91 9.50 8.06
CA GLY A 258 0.94 8.09 7.76
C GLY A 258 1.12 7.27 9.02
N MET A 259 0.53 6.09 9.05
CA MET A 259 0.62 5.14 10.14
C MET A 259 1.02 3.77 9.58
N ILE A 260 1.85 3.07 10.35
CA ILE A 260 2.14 1.65 10.16
C ILE A 260 1.63 0.91 11.39
N ALA A 261 0.93 -0.20 11.17
CA ALA A 261 0.61 -1.18 12.20
C ALA A 261 1.35 -2.48 11.88
N LEU A 262 2.21 -2.94 12.78
CA LEU A 262 2.79 -4.28 12.71
C LEU A 262 1.83 -5.25 13.37
N LEU A 263 1.44 -6.28 12.64
CA LEU A 263 0.47 -7.27 13.05
C LEU A 263 1.18 -8.58 13.36
N ASP A 264 0.71 -9.24 14.42
CA ASP A 264 0.99 -10.64 14.65
C ASP A 264 0.30 -11.49 13.56
N PRO A 265 1.00 -12.37 12.84
CA PRO A 265 0.46 -13.06 11.67
C PRO A 265 -0.58 -14.13 12.01
N MET A 266 -0.77 -14.46 13.29
CA MET A 266 -1.71 -15.48 13.75
C MET A 266 -3.02 -14.86 14.25
N THR A 267 -2.92 -13.78 15.01
CA THR A 267 -4.04 -13.11 15.67
C THR A 267 -4.48 -11.83 14.96
N LEU A 268 -3.64 -11.29 14.07
CA LEU A 268 -3.72 -9.94 13.51
C LEU A 268 -3.78 -8.83 14.55
N ALA A 269 -3.44 -9.11 15.81
CA ALA A 269 -3.31 -8.08 16.82
C ALA A 269 -2.14 -7.16 16.48
N ALA A 270 -2.35 -5.85 16.58
CA ALA A 270 -1.28 -4.89 16.39
C ALA A 270 -0.27 -5.00 17.55
N THR A 271 0.94 -5.48 17.26
CA THR A 271 2.02 -5.64 18.23
C THR A 271 2.82 -4.35 18.41
N SER A 272 2.89 -3.52 17.37
CA SER A 272 3.47 -2.19 17.44
C SER A 272 2.90 -1.27 16.37
N THR A 273 3.06 0.04 16.57
CA THR A 273 2.69 1.03 15.56
C THR A 273 3.78 2.07 15.39
N ALA A 274 3.88 2.63 14.19
CA ALA A 274 4.76 3.76 13.89
C ALA A 274 3.96 4.84 13.18
N ARG A 275 4.35 6.10 13.37
CA ARG A 275 3.73 7.26 12.69
C ARG A 275 4.79 8.04 11.95
N GLY A 276 4.40 8.59 10.81
CA GLY A 276 5.22 9.47 10.01
C GLY A 276 4.40 10.67 9.56
N ARG A 277 5.08 11.80 9.33
CA ARG A 277 4.44 13.02 8.83
C ARG A 277 4.89 13.26 7.39
N GLY A 278 3.93 13.46 6.50
CA GLY A 278 4.17 13.84 5.11
C GLY A 278 4.49 15.33 4.99
N LEU A 279 5.38 15.66 4.06
CA LEU A 279 5.65 17.05 3.67
C LEU A 279 4.61 17.57 2.66
N GLY A 280 3.96 16.65 1.95
CA GLY A 280 2.85 16.85 1.04
C GLY A 280 1.62 16.04 1.46
N ASP A 281 0.64 15.95 0.56
CA ASP A 281 -0.45 15.00 0.74
C ASP A 281 0.10 13.57 0.66
N VAL A 282 -0.25 12.73 1.64
CA VAL A 282 0.21 11.34 1.70
C VAL A 282 -0.31 10.58 0.48
N ARG A 283 0.59 9.85 -0.16
CA ARG A 283 0.30 8.96 -1.30
C ARG A 283 0.46 7.48 -0.96
N ARG A 284 1.41 7.19 -0.08
CA ARG A 284 1.78 5.84 0.34
C ARG A 284 2.45 5.91 1.71
N VAL A 285 2.31 4.85 2.51
CA VAL A 285 3.05 4.71 3.77
C VAL A 285 3.77 3.37 3.73
N VAL A 286 5.10 3.41 3.81
CA VAL A 286 5.98 2.25 3.66
C VAL A 286 6.55 1.87 5.04
N ALA A 287 6.52 0.58 5.36
CA ALA A 287 7.21 0.05 6.54
C ALA A 287 8.69 -0.15 6.23
N LEU A 288 9.58 0.53 6.95
CA LEU A 288 11.02 0.25 6.87
C LEU A 288 11.58 -0.17 8.23
N PRO A 289 12.44 -1.22 8.27
CA PRO A 289 13.27 -1.48 9.43
C PRO A 289 14.45 -0.50 9.43
N VAL A 290 14.49 0.42 10.38
CA VAL A 290 15.61 1.37 10.56
C VAL A 290 16.26 1.07 11.90
N ALA A 291 17.51 0.56 11.87
CA ALA A 291 18.24 0.12 13.06
C ALA A 291 17.40 -0.87 13.93
N GLY A 292 16.76 -1.84 13.27
CA GLY A 292 15.89 -2.84 13.92
C GLY A 292 14.53 -2.32 14.40
N LYS A 293 14.21 -1.04 14.17
CA LYS A 293 12.94 -0.44 14.61
C LYS A 293 12.00 -0.19 13.44
N LEU A 294 10.72 -0.49 13.67
CA LEU A 294 9.65 -0.18 12.73
C LEU A 294 9.54 1.33 12.52
N THR A 295 9.72 1.78 11.28
CA THR A 295 9.61 3.19 10.90
C THR A 295 8.57 3.35 9.80
N ALA A 296 7.67 4.33 9.99
CA ALA A 296 6.72 4.75 8.96
C ALA A 296 7.37 5.79 8.05
N VAL A 297 7.65 5.40 6.79
CA VAL A 297 8.08 6.33 5.75
C VAL A 297 6.85 6.78 4.95
N VAL A 298 6.68 8.09 4.82
CA VAL A 298 5.51 8.69 4.18
C VAL A 298 5.93 9.25 2.82
N ASP A 299 5.53 8.56 1.76
CA ASP A 299 5.67 9.07 0.40
C ASP A 299 4.60 10.15 0.19
N SER A 300 5.05 11.34 -0.16
CA SER A 300 4.16 12.48 -0.40
C SER A 300 4.64 13.30 -1.58
N ASP A 301 3.69 13.85 -2.34
CA ASP A 301 4.03 14.75 -3.43
C ASP A 301 4.37 16.12 -2.82
N ARG A 302 5.65 16.46 -2.78
CA ARG A 302 6.12 17.77 -2.30
C ARG A 302 6.46 18.69 -3.46
N ARG A 303 6.15 19.98 -3.27
CA ARG A 303 6.59 21.02 -4.21
C ARG A 303 8.13 21.06 -4.19
N ALA A 304 8.74 21.12 -5.37
CA ALA A 304 10.19 21.10 -5.55
C ALA A 304 10.90 19.80 -5.14
N ASP A 305 10.21 18.64 -5.13
CA ASP A 305 10.94 17.37 -5.16
C ASP A 305 11.71 17.25 -6.47
N ARG A 306 12.98 16.84 -6.40
CA ARG A 306 13.76 16.51 -7.61
C ARG A 306 13.31 15.20 -8.25
N LEU A 307 12.73 14.30 -7.44
CA LEU A 307 12.14 13.05 -7.91
C LEU A 307 10.62 13.21 -7.93
N GLY A 308 10.06 13.46 -9.11
CA GLY A 308 8.62 13.51 -9.32
C GLY A 308 7.98 12.17 -8.99
N GLY A 309 6.93 12.18 -8.16
CA GLY A 309 6.20 10.97 -7.79
C GLY A 309 7.04 9.94 -7.02
N ARG A 310 8.03 10.40 -6.22
CA ARG A 310 8.94 9.57 -5.41
C ARG A 310 8.20 8.43 -4.69
N ARG A 311 8.73 7.21 -4.81
CA ARG A 311 8.28 6.00 -4.11
C ARG A 311 9.44 5.33 -3.41
N THR A 312 9.31 5.14 -2.11
CA THR A 312 10.30 4.36 -1.35
C THR A 312 10.11 2.86 -1.61
N VAL A 313 11.22 2.15 -1.78
CA VAL A 313 11.28 0.71 -2.01
C VAL A 313 11.98 0.03 -0.84
N VAL A 314 11.36 -1.02 -0.30
CA VAL A 314 11.86 -1.79 0.85
C VAL A 314 12.97 -2.72 0.39
N LEU A 315 14.18 -2.19 0.34
CA LEU A 315 15.43 -2.90 0.08
C LEU A 315 16.40 -2.64 1.24
N SER A 316 17.51 -3.39 1.29
CA SER A 316 18.60 -3.15 2.24
C SER A 316 19.89 -2.82 1.46
N PRO A 317 20.34 -1.55 1.41
CA PRO A 317 19.68 -0.35 1.93
C PRO A 317 18.44 0.07 1.11
N PRO A 318 17.52 0.87 1.69
CA PRO A 318 16.33 1.33 0.98
C PRO A 318 16.70 2.35 -0.10
N ILE A 319 15.90 2.39 -1.16
CA ILE A 319 16.03 3.33 -2.27
C ILE A 319 14.72 4.08 -2.50
N ASP A 320 14.80 5.18 -3.24
CA ASP A 320 13.66 5.89 -3.80
C ASP A 320 13.67 5.76 -5.32
N VAL A 321 12.51 5.51 -5.93
CA VAL A 321 12.30 5.53 -7.38
C VAL A 321 11.36 6.66 -7.74
N GLY A 322 11.62 7.38 -8.82
CA GLY A 322 10.77 8.48 -9.27
C GLY A 322 11.10 8.91 -10.70
N VAL A 323 10.64 10.10 -11.06
CA VAL A 323 10.90 10.70 -12.38
C VAL A 323 11.78 11.93 -12.25
N ALA A 324 12.83 12.00 -13.07
CA ALA A 324 13.65 13.19 -13.24
C ALA A 324 14.21 13.22 -14.66
N GLU A 325 14.35 14.42 -15.25
CA GLU A 325 14.99 14.63 -16.56
C GLU A 325 14.46 13.71 -17.68
N GLY A 326 13.14 13.53 -17.76
CA GLY A 326 12.52 12.67 -18.78
C GLY A 326 12.90 11.19 -18.66
N SER A 327 13.30 10.74 -17.47
CA SER A 327 13.65 9.34 -17.19
C SER A 327 12.99 8.86 -15.90
N LEU A 328 12.74 7.55 -15.80
CA LEU A 328 12.66 6.90 -14.50
C LEU A 328 14.07 6.84 -13.92
N VAL A 329 14.18 7.20 -12.65
CA VAL A 329 15.44 7.28 -11.93
C VAL A 329 15.32 6.57 -10.59
N TRP A 330 16.46 6.17 -10.03
CA TRP A 330 16.56 5.72 -8.64
C TRP A 330 17.55 6.59 -7.88
N ALA A 331 17.36 6.71 -6.57
CA ALA A 331 18.26 7.37 -5.65
C ALA A 331 18.38 6.56 -4.36
N PRO A 332 19.51 6.60 -3.64
CA PRO A 332 19.53 6.15 -2.25
C PRO A 332 18.44 6.88 -1.45
N HIS A 333 17.77 6.19 -0.52
CA HIS A 333 16.63 6.77 0.19
C HIS A 333 16.97 8.12 0.85
N ARG A 334 16.10 9.12 0.67
CA ARG A 334 16.25 10.51 1.15
C ARG A 334 17.45 11.27 0.58
N LYS A 335 18.08 10.76 -0.48
CA LYS A 335 19.03 11.54 -1.27
C LYS A 335 18.31 12.16 -2.46
N ASP A 336 18.88 13.26 -2.94
CA ASP A 336 18.41 13.99 -4.11
C ASP A 336 19.32 13.76 -5.32
N THR A 337 20.43 13.05 -5.14
CA THR A 337 21.28 12.54 -6.21
C THR A 337 20.71 11.23 -6.73
N TYR A 338 20.49 11.14 -8.03
CA TYR A 338 19.86 9.99 -8.67
C TYR A 338 20.64 9.51 -9.89
N ALA A 339 20.38 8.26 -10.28
CA ALA A 339 20.87 7.66 -11.52
C ALA A 339 19.69 7.24 -12.40
N LYS A 340 19.87 7.35 -13.73
CA LYS A 340 18.84 7.02 -14.72
C LYS A 340 18.68 5.50 -14.83
N LEU A 341 17.43 5.05 -14.90
CA LEU A 341 17.06 3.68 -15.21
C LEU A 341 16.55 3.59 -16.65
N PHE A 342 15.41 4.23 -16.92
CA PHE A 342 14.72 4.10 -18.20
C PHE A 342 14.38 5.47 -18.78
N ALA A 343 14.72 5.69 -20.04
CA ALA A 343 14.26 6.87 -20.76
C ALA A 343 12.72 6.82 -20.95
N LEU A 344 12.05 7.94 -20.67
CA LEU A 344 10.60 8.09 -20.85
C LEU A 344 10.33 8.81 -22.17
N GLY A 345 10.37 8.09 -23.29
CA GLY A 345 10.01 8.68 -24.60
C GLY A 345 8.55 9.15 -24.68
N GLY A 346 8.24 10.15 -25.52
CA GLY A 346 6.87 10.67 -25.72
C GLY A 346 6.38 11.66 -24.66
N GLU A 347 5.09 12.01 -24.71
CA GLU A 347 4.46 13.00 -23.81
C GLU A 347 3.61 12.37 -22.69
N GLY A 348 3.36 13.14 -21.63
CA GLY A 348 2.45 12.77 -20.54
C GLY A 348 3.16 12.28 -19.26
N PRO A 349 2.53 12.46 -18.09
CA PRO A 349 3.13 12.15 -16.80
C PRO A 349 3.17 10.65 -16.51
N VAL A 350 4.16 10.23 -15.72
CA VAL A 350 4.14 8.93 -15.02
C VAL A 350 3.14 9.02 -13.88
N GLU A 351 2.17 8.11 -13.86
CA GLU A 351 1.15 8.03 -12.83
C GLU A 351 1.17 6.65 -12.17
N SER A 352 0.79 6.60 -10.90
CA SER A 352 0.63 5.34 -10.16
C SER A 352 1.84 4.41 -10.27
N LEU A 353 3.05 4.96 -10.10
CA LEU A 353 4.28 4.19 -10.07
C LEU A 353 4.23 3.17 -8.92
N ALA A 354 4.36 1.89 -9.29
CA ALA A 354 4.46 0.75 -8.40
C ALA A 354 5.80 0.05 -8.64
N VAL A 355 6.41 -0.43 -7.55
CA VAL A 355 7.73 -1.05 -7.57
C VAL A 355 7.71 -2.29 -6.68
N ALA A 356 8.20 -3.42 -7.20
CA ALA A 356 8.38 -4.65 -6.44
C ALA A 356 9.89 -4.98 -6.34
N PRO A 357 10.41 -5.26 -5.13
CA PRO A 357 11.77 -5.76 -4.99
C PRO A 357 11.88 -7.17 -5.58
N LEU A 358 12.99 -7.46 -6.25
CA LEU A 358 13.36 -8.80 -6.72
C LEU A 358 14.38 -9.40 -5.73
N ALA A 359 14.22 -10.69 -5.42
CA ALA A 359 15.05 -11.42 -4.47
C ALA A 359 15.83 -12.57 -5.15
N GLY A 360 16.69 -13.25 -4.38
CA GLY A 360 17.47 -14.40 -4.85
C GLY A 360 18.54 -14.02 -5.87
N GLU A 361 18.67 -14.80 -6.94
CA GLU A 361 19.66 -14.59 -8.00
C GLU A 361 19.33 -13.39 -8.91
N HIS A 362 18.09 -12.91 -8.86
CA HIS A 362 17.58 -11.84 -9.72
C HIS A 362 17.49 -10.49 -8.99
N LYS A 363 18.38 -10.21 -8.04
CA LYS A 363 18.37 -8.99 -7.23
C LYS A 363 18.18 -7.74 -8.09
N GLY A 364 17.22 -6.91 -7.70
CA GLY A 364 16.77 -5.82 -8.54
C GLY A 364 15.42 -5.26 -8.10
N ILE A 365 14.77 -4.57 -9.04
CA ILE A 365 13.40 -4.09 -8.91
C ILE A 365 12.63 -4.32 -10.22
N GLY A 366 11.37 -4.72 -10.09
CA GLY A 366 10.38 -4.59 -11.16
C GLY A 366 9.63 -3.27 -10.99
N VAL A 367 9.37 -2.55 -12.08
CA VAL A 367 8.56 -1.33 -12.08
C VAL A 367 7.34 -1.48 -12.97
N ALA A 368 6.21 -0.92 -12.53
CA ALA A 368 4.99 -0.78 -13.33
C ALA A 368 4.38 0.61 -13.10
N PHE A 369 3.93 1.29 -14.14
CA PHE A 369 3.27 2.58 -14.01
C PHE A 369 2.28 2.84 -15.14
N ARG A 370 1.33 3.74 -14.91
CA ARG A 370 0.40 4.20 -15.94
C ARG A 370 0.97 5.43 -16.63
N ARG A 371 0.86 5.47 -17.96
CA ARG A 371 1.13 6.67 -18.75
C ARG A 371 0.26 6.68 -19.99
N GLY A 372 -0.56 7.74 -20.10
CA GLY A 372 -1.64 7.79 -21.08
C GLY A 372 -2.67 6.69 -20.83
N ASN A 373 -3.01 5.93 -21.88
CA ASN A 373 -3.93 4.80 -21.84
C ASN A 373 -3.23 3.43 -21.79
N ALA A 374 -2.02 3.37 -21.24
CA ALA A 374 -1.22 2.15 -21.19
C ALA A 374 -0.54 1.97 -19.83
N ILE A 375 -0.22 0.71 -19.53
CA ILE A 375 0.70 0.34 -18.46
C ILE A 375 2.07 0.13 -19.07
N TRP A 376 3.10 0.64 -18.41
CA TRP A 376 4.49 0.46 -18.79
C TRP A 376 5.19 -0.34 -17.72
N VAL A 377 5.99 -1.33 -18.15
CA VAL A 377 6.71 -2.24 -17.24
C VAL A 377 8.18 -2.34 -17.63
N GLY A 378 9.03 -2.57 -16.64
CA GLY A 378 10.46 -2.77 -16.85
C GLY A 378 11.12 -3.42 -15.64
N VAL A 379 12.34 -3.90 -15.81
CA VAL A 379 13.16 -4.50 -14.76
C VAL A 379 14.50 -3.78 -14.69
N ALA A 380 14.96 -3.49 -13.49
CA ALA A 380 16.31 -3.02 -13.25
C ALA A 380 17.03 -4.01 -12.33
N LYS A 381 18.21 -4.46 -12.73
CA LYS A 381 19.06 -5.37 -11.95
C LYS A 381 20.02 -4.57 -11.09
N GLY A 382 20.29 -5.07 -9.90
CA GLY A 382 21.16 -4.39 -8.96
C GLY A 382 20.98 -4.81 -7.52
N GLU A 383 21.99 -4.50 -6.71
CA GLU A 383 21.98 -4.64 -5.26
C GLU A 383 22.74 -3.45 -4.64
N GLY A 384 22.52 -3.19 -3.35
CA GLY A 384 23.40 -2.30 -2.59
C GLY A 384 23.32 -0.83 -3.02
N GLY A 385 22.24 -0.42 -3.70
CA GLY A 385 22.16 0.92 -4.27
C GLY A 385 23.03 1.09 -5.52
N SER A 386 23.05 0.11 -6.42
CA SER A 386 23.52 0.27 -7.79
C SER A 386 22.57 -0.48 -8.71
N PHE A 387 21.70 0.25 -9.41
CA PHE A 387 20.69 -0.33 -10.30
C PHE A 387 20.90 0.13 -11.73
N THR A 388 20.78 -0.82 -12.66
CA THR A 388 20.84 -0.60 -14.10
C THR A 388 19.63 -1.24 -14.77
N ALA A 389 19.09 -0.61 -15.81
CA ALA A 389 17.98 -1.18 -16.54
C ALA A 389 18.38 -2.50 -17.22
N ASP A 390 17.53 -3.51 -17.07
CA ASP A 390 17.62 -4.80 -17.74
C ASP A 390 16.70 -4.76 -18.97
N GLY A 391 17.21 -4.15 -20.06
CA GLY A 391 16.45 -3.90 -21.27
C GLY A 391 15.64 -2.60 -21.25
N GLY A 392 14.63 -2.52 -22.12
CA GLY A 392 13.77 -1.34 -22.28
C GLY A 392 12.46 -1.42 -21.49
N LEU A 393 11.69 -0.33 -21.53
CA LEU A 393 10.30 -0.36 -21.04
C LEU A 393 9.39 -1.01 -22.08
N HIS A 394 8.51 -1.89 -21.61
CA HIS A 394 7.49 -2.52 -22.43
C HIS A 394 6.14 -1.85 -22.21
N ARG A 395 5.43 -1.58 -23.31
CA ARG A 395 4.09 -0.96 -23.29
C ARG A 395 3.01 -2.03 -23.38
N ILE A 396 2.10 -2.03 -22.42
CA ILE A 396 0.88 -2.84 -22.40
C ILE A 396 -0.30 -1.90 -22.66
N ALA A 397 -0.93 -2.04 -23.83
CA ALA A 397 -2.06 -1.20 -24.21
C ALA A 397 -3.27 -1.47 -23.29
N GLY A 398 -3.92 -0.40 -22.83
CA GLY A 398 -5.25 -0.48 -22.20
C GLY A 398 -6.34 -0.83 -23.22
N LEU A 399 -7.46 -1.40 -22.75
CA LEU A 399 -8.64 -1.67 -23.57
C LEU A 399 -9.30 -0.38 -24.10
N GLY A 400 -9.12 0.73 -23.38
CA GLY A 400 -9.71 2.02 -23.71
C GLY A 400 -8.97 3.17 -23.04
N THR A 401 -9.63 4.33 -22.93
CA THR A 401 -9.02 5.54 -22.33
C THR A 401 -9.00 5.52 -20.79
N LYS A 402 -9.66 4.53 -20.17
CA LYS A 402 -9.75 4.40 -18.71
C LYS A 402 -8.97 3.16 -18.27
N VAL A 403 -7.75 3.42 -17.81
CA VAL A 403 -6.85 2.42 -17.23
C VAL A 403 -6.61 2.79 -15.77
N GLY A 404 -6.75 1.84 -14.86
CA GLY A 404 -6.53 1.97 -13.43
C GLY A 404 -5.05 2.03 -13.04
N SER A 405 -4.78 2.12 -11.75
CA SER A 405 -3.42 1.99 -11.22
C SER A 405 -2.94 0.53 -11.35
N PRO A 406 -1.70 0.28 -11.79
CA PRO A 406 -1.14 -1.06 -11.76
C PRO A 406 -0.70 -1.42 -10.34
N THR A 407 -0.70 -2.72 -10.06
CA THR A 407 0.05 -3.38 -8.99
C THR A 407 1.09 -4.28 -9.61
N ILE A 408 2.20 -4.50 -8.89
CA ILE A 408 3.27 -5.42 -9.28
C ILE A 408 3.74 -6.20 -8.07
N ALA A 409 3.96 -7.50 -8.24
CA ALA A 409 4.54 -8.38 -7.24
C ALA A 409 5.60 -9.28 -7.86
N ALA A 410 6.57 -9.71 -7.05
CA ALA A 410 7.64 -10.61 -7.45
C ALA A 410 7.54 -11.95 -6.72
N SER A 411 7.84 -13.04 -7.41
CA SER A 411 7.95 -14.39 -6.85
C SER A 411 9.06 -15.14 -7.59
N GLY A 412 10.21 -15.29 -6.93
CA GLY A 412 11.42 -15.82 -7.57
C GLY A 412 11.84 -14.95 -8.77
N ASP A 413 11.95 -15.58 -9.94
CA ASP A 413 12.29 -14.95 -11.22
C ASP A 413 11.06 -14.41 -11.99
N ARG A 414 9.87 -14.47 -11.39
CA ARG A 414 8.63 -14.03 -12.02
C ARG A 414 8.10 -12.75 -11.41
N LEU A 415 7.47 -11.97 -12.27
CA LEU A 415 6.69 -10.79 -11.95
C LEU A 415 5.25 -11.02 -12.41
N MET A 416 4.31 -10.65 -11.56
CA MET A 416 2.91 -10.48 -11.95
C MET A 416 2.56 -9.00 -11.90
N ILE A 417 2.04 -8.49 -13.01
CA ILE A 417 1.46 -7.15 -13.11
C ILE A 417 -0.04 -7.32 -13.24
N ALA A 418 -0.80 -6.60 -12.42
CA ALA A 418 -2.25 -6.58 -12.53
C ALA A 418 -2.75 -5.14 -12.55
N PHE A 419 -3.77 -4.88 -13.35
CA PHE A 419 -4.41 -3.57 -13.43
C PHE A 419 -5.87 -3.76 -13.85
N ALA A 420 -6.69 -2.76 -13.62
CA ALA A 420 -8.07 -2.76 -14.11
C ALA A 420 -8.23 -1.76 -15.25
N ASP A 421 -9.00 -2.09 -16.27
CA ASP A 421 -9.37 -1.15 -17.33
C ASP A 421 -10.74 -1.47 -17.93
N ARG A 422 -11.18 -0.63 -18.88
CA ARG A 422 -12.44 -0.82 -19.60
C ARG A 422 -12.36 -0.20 -20.98
N ALA A 423 -13.03 -0.85 -21.94
CA ALA A 423 -13.02 -0.41 -23.33
C ALA A 423 -13.72 0.94 -23.52
N ALA A 424 -14.85 1.16 -22.85
CA ALA A 424 -15.60 2.41 -22.88
C ALA A 424 -16.11 2.83 -21.49
N GLY A 425 -16.70 4.03 -21.40
CA GLY A 425 -17.21 4.57 -20.13
C GLY A 425 -18.42 3.82 -19.55
N THR A 426 -19.15 3.10 -20.41
CA THR A 426 -20.32 2.27 -20.07
C THR A 426 -19.97 0.82 -19.80
N GLU A 427 -18.81 0.37 -20.26
CA GLU A 427 -18.34 -1.00 -20.05
C GLU A 427 -17.90 -1.20 -18.59
N PRO A 428 -18.10 -2.41 -18.04
CA PRO A 428 -17.64 -2.73 -16.69
C PRO A 428 -16.11 -2.66 -16.62
N TRP A 429 -15.59 -2.38 -15.42
CA TRP A 429 -14.18 -2.58 -15.17
C TRP A 429 -13.84 -4.06 -15.20
N GLN A 430 -12.71 -4.37 -15.83
CA GLN A 430 -12.14 -5.71 -15.88
C GLN A 430 -10.71 -5.66 -15.35
N VAL A 431 -10.34 -6.63 -14.51
CA VAL A 431 -8.94 -6.86 -14.15
C VAL A 431 -8.25 -7.62 -15.28
N ARG A 432 -7.04 -7.20 -15.64
CA ARG A 432 -6.14 -7.91 -16.55
C ARG A 432 -4.82 -8.17 -15.86
N THR A 433 -4.23 -9.32 -16.16
CA THR A 433 -2.95 -9.75 -15.60
C THR A 433 -1.93 -9.94 -16.72
N VAL A 434 -0.67 -9.71 -16.39
CA VAL A 434 0.48 -9.94 -17.25
C VAL A 434 1.52 -10.69 -16.44
N MET A 435 1.95 -11.83 -16.96
CA MET A 435 3.07 -12.60 -16.41
C MET A 435 4.35 -12.22 -17.15
N MET A 436 5.43 -12.01 -16.40
CA MET A 436 6.74 -11.67 -16.94
C MET A 436 7.80 -12.46 -16.20
N GLN A 437 8.76 -13.02 -16.93
CA GLN A 437 9.98 -13.59 -16.34
C GLN A 437 11.10 -12.55 -16.43
N VAL A 438 11.92 -12.44 -15.40
CA VAL A 438 13.07 -11.52 -15.38
C VAL A 438 14.00 -11.83 -16.57
N GLY A 439 14.42 -10.79 -17.30
CA GLY A 439 15.24 -10.92 -18.51
C GLY A 439 14.48 -11.38 -19.77
N LYS A 440 13.15 -11.53 -19.71
CA LYS A 440 12.28 -11.83 -20.86
C LYS A 440 11.26 -10.71 -21.06
N ALA A 441 10.73 -10.59 -22.27
CA ALA A 441 9.62 -9.69 -22.54
C ALA A 441 8.37 -10.14 -21.75
N PRO A 442 7.50 -9.20 -21.32
CA PRO A 442 6.23 -9.55 -20.70
C PRO A 442 5.33 -10.29 -21.69
N GLY A 443 4.51 -11.22 -21.17
CA GLY A 443 3.45 -11.85 -21.94
C GLY A 443 2.33 -10.87 -22.32
N GLU A 444 1.33 -11.36 -23.04
CA GLU A 444 0.14 -10.58 -23.36
C GLU A 444 -0.72 -10.34 -22.10
N ALA A 445 -1.43 -9.22 -22.08
CA ALA A 445 -2.37 -8.90 -21.01
C ALA A 445 -3.64 -9.74 -21.15
N ALA A 446 -3.77 -10.75 -20.30
CA ALA A 446 -4.90 -11.65 -20.28
C ALA A 446 -6.05 -11.08 -19.42
N PRO A 447 -7.31 -11.19 -19.87
CA PRO A 447 -8.45 -10.90 -19.01
C PRO A 447 -8.49 -11.87 -17.83
N PHE A 448 -8.68 -11.32 -16.62
CA PHE A 448 -8.98 -12.13 -15.44
C PHE A 448 -10.45 -12.53 -15.49
N ALA A 449 -10.70 -13.83 -15.70
CA ALA A 449 -12.05 -14.38 -15.61
C ALA A 449 -12.48 -14.38 -14.14
N LEU A 450 -13.59 -13.69 -13.84
CA LEU A 450 -14.13 -13.64 -12.49
C LEU A 450 -14.57 -15.05 -12.04
N PRO A 451 -14.02 -15.58 -10.92
CA PRO A 451 -14.46 -16.85 -10.39
C PRO A 451 -15.90 -16.78 -9.85
N ASP A 452 -16.61 -17.90 -9.92
CA ASP A 452 -17.98 -18.04 -9.40
C ASP A 452 -18.10 -17.69 -7.91
N GLY A 453 -19.35 -17.46 -7.48
CA GLY A 453 -19.69 -17.19 -6.07
C GLY A 453 -19.45 -15.74 -5.61
N GLY A 454 -19.11 -14.84 -6.54
CA GLY A 454 -19.01 -13.41 -6.28
C GLY A 454 -20.25 -12.62 -6.70
N LEU A 455 -20.10 -11.29 -6.71
CA LEU A 455 -21.12 -10.37 -7.21
C LEU A 455 -21.14 -10.31 -8.75
N GLY A 456 -20.07 -10.72 -9.44
CA GLY A 456 -20.08 -11.10 -10.85
C GLY A 456 -20.23 -9.99 -11.88
N VAL A 457 -20.19 -8.70 -11.49
CA VAL A 457 -20.48 -7.58 -12.42
C VAL A 457 -19.24 -6.89 -12.97
N GLN A 458 -18.25 -6.65 -12.13
CA GLN A 458 -17.03 -5.92 -12.50
C GLN A 458 -15.92 -6.23 -11.50
N ALA A 459 -14.68 -6.12 -11.95
CA ALA A 459 -13.49 -6.31 -11.15
C ALA A 459 -12.59 -5.07 -11.26
N MET A 460 -12.12 -4.55 -10.13
CA MET A 460 -11.26 -3.38 -10.10
C MET A 460 -10.27 -3.38 -8.93
N SER A 461 -9.36 -2.41 -8.93
CA SER A 461 -8.39 -2.19 -7.86
C SER A 461 -7.64 -3.46 -7.43
N PRO A 462 -6.92 -4.12 -8.35
CA PRO A 462 -6.20 -5.33 -8.01
C PRO A 462 -5.02 -5.03 -7.08
N ALA A 463 -4.73 -5.97 -6.18
CA ALA A 463 -3.51 -6.04 -5.38
C ALA A 463 -2.89 -7.42 -5.54
N ALA A 464 -1.56 -7.47 -5.56
CA ALA A 464 -0.82 -8.71 -5.80
C ALA A 464 0.20 -8.93 -4.69
N ALA A 465 0.32 -10.18 -4.22
CA ALA A 465 1.39 -10.61 -3.33
C ALA A 465 2.16 -11.76 -3.97
N GLY A 466 3.48 -11.72 -3.89
CA GLY A 466 4.34 -12.85 -4.26
C GLY A 466 4.19 -14.00 -3.29
N MET A 467 4.22 -15.23 -3.79
CA MET A 467 4.35 -16.45 -3.00
C MET A 467 5.67 -17.15 -3.37
N THR A 468 5.90 -18.41 -2.99
CA THR A 468 7.07 -19.16 -3.47
C THR A 468 6.83 -19.76 -4.86
N ARG A 469 7.92 -20.10 -5.57
CA ARG A 469 7.94 -20.78 -6.88
C ARG A 469 7.13 -20.12 -8.01
N GLY A 470 7.16 -18.79 -8.10
CA GLY A 470 6.50 -18.05 -9.16
C GLY A 470 4.98 -17.97 -9.02
N ARG A 471 4.41 -18.35 -7.87
CA ARG A 471 2.98 -18.22 -7.58
C ARG A 471 2.67 -16.86 -6.98
N PHE A 472 1.42 -16.45 -7.08
CA PHE A 472 0.96 -15.16 -6.56
C PHE A 472 -0.40 -15.30 -5.89
N LEU A 473 -0.71 -14.41 -4.96
CA LEU A 473 -2.08 -14.15 -4.53
C LEU A 473 -2.56 -12.87 -5.21
N LEU A 474 -3.69 -12.95 -5.92
CA LEU A 474 -4.37 -11.80 -6.48
C LEU A 474 -5.60 -11.48 -5.63
N ALA A 475 -5.66 -10.27 -5.08
CA ALA A 475 -6.85 -9.72 -4.44
C ALA A 475 -7.48 -8.64 -5.33
N TRP A 476 -8.81 -8.52 -5.33
CA TRP A 476 -9.52 -7.52 -6.13
C TRP A 476 -10.77 -7.02 -5.41
N THR A 477 -11.26 -5.87 -5.88
CA THR A 477 -12.59 -5.34 -5.54
C THR A 477 -13.59 -5.80 -6.60
N GLU A 478 -14.72 -6.35 -6.17
CA GLU A 478 -15.77 -6.91 -7.04
C GLU A 478 -17.14 -6.30 -6.75
N GLY A 479 -17.97 -6.17 -7.79
CA GLY A 479 -19.39 -5.81 -7.65
C GLY A 479 -19.70 -4.32 -7.87
N PRO A 480 -20.95 -3.90 -7.66
CA PRO A 480 -21.39 -2.52 -7.90
C PRO A 480 -20.96 -1.56 -6.78
N VAL A 481 -20.82 -0.27 -7.09
CA VAL A 481 -20.31 0.78 -6.16
C VAL A 481 -21.03 0.83 -4.81
N SER A 482 -22.31 0.45 -4.76
CA SER A 482 -23.12 0.43 -3.54
C SER A 482 -22.78 -0.71 -2.58
N GLY A 483 -22.07 -1.74 -3.05
CA GLY A 483 -21.82 -2.95 -2.27
C GLY A 483 -20.59 -3.70 -2.77
N HIS A 484 -19.48 -3.00 -2.99
CA HIS A 484 -18.24 -3.66 -3.35
C HIS A 484 -17.83 -4.69 -2.30
N GLN A 485 -17.24 -5.79 -2.76
CA GLN A 485 -16.62 -6.80 -1.91
C GLN A 485 -15.15 -6.96 -2.28
N VAL A 486 -14.34 -7.40 -1.33
CA VAL A 486 -12.96 -7.81 -1.58
C VAL A 486 -12.90 -9.33 -1.61
N ARG A 487 -12.22 -9.85 -2.62
CA ARG A 487 -11.97 -11.28 -2.83
C ARG A 487 -10.51 -11.51 -3.17
N ALA A 488 -10.06 -12.76 -3.05
CA ALA A 488 -8.71 -13.15 -3.44
C ALA A 488 -8.67 -14.56 -4.04
N ILE A 489 -7.65 -14.85 -4.84
CA ILE A 489 -7.41 -16.18 -5.42
C ILE A 489 -5.92 -16.37 -5.67
N THR A 490 -5.46 -17.63 -5.63
CA THR A 490 -4.09 -17.97 -5.99
C THR A 490 -3.95 -18.05 -7.50
N ILE A 491 -2.86 -17.48 -8.02
CA ILE A 491 -2.45 -17.49 -9.42
C ILE A 491 -1.17 -18.34 -9.55
N ASN A 492 -1.19 -19.28 -10.48
CA ASN A 492 -0.07 -20.14 -10.83
C ASN A 492 0.97 -19.40 -11.68
N PRO A 493 2.18 -19.97 -11.85
CA PRO A 493 3.25 -19.32 -12.60
C PRO A 493 2.93 -19.10 -14.09
N ASP A 494 1.97 -19.84 -14.63
CA ASP A 494 1.45 -19.72 -16.00
C ASP A 494 0.29 -18.71 -16.12
N GLY A 495 -0.14 -18.09 -15.02
CA GLY A 495 -1.25 -17.15 -14.97
C GLY A 495 -2.62 -17.80 -14.74
N SER A 496 -2.71 -19.14 -14.69
CA SER A 496 -3.97 -19.83 -14.37
C SER A 496 -4.34 -19.67 -12.90
N THR A 497 -5.63 -19.71 -12.57
CA THR A 497 -6.11 -19.68 -11.18
C THR A 497 -6.00 -21.06 -10.53
N SER A 498 -5.76 -21.11 -9.22
CA SER A 498 -5.80 -22.35 -8.42
C SER A 498 -6.62 -22.16 -7.16
N GLY A 499 -7.35 -23.21 -6.78
CA GLY A 499 -8.18 -23.23 -5.58
C GLY A 499 -9.51 -22.48 -5.75
N ALA A 500 -10.29 -22.43 -4.67
CA ALA A 500 -11.54 -21.68 -4.62
C ALA A 500 -11.27 -20.19 -4.33
N PRO A 501 -12.07 -19.27 -4.90
CA PRO A 501 -11.96 -17.85 -4.56
C PRO A 501 -12.30 -17.60 -3.08
N LEU A 502 -11.47 -16.80 -2.43
CA LEU A 502 -11.60 -16.40 -1.04
C LEU A 502 -12.55 -15.23 -0.90
N SER A 503 -13.49 -15.34 0.05
CA SER A 503 -14.31 -14.20 0.51
C SER A 503 -13.54 -13.44 1.59
N ILE A 504 -12.93 -12.31 1.22
CA ILE A 504 -12.05 -11.55 2.13
C ILE A 504 -12.85 -10.58 2.99
N SER A 505 -13.73 -9.78 2.38
CA SER A 505 -14.64 -8.90 3.12
C SER A 505 -15.90 -9.65 3.51
N ALA A 506 -16.42 -9.43 4.72
CA ALA A 506 -17.71 -9.97 5.13
C ALA A 506 -18.86 -9.45 4.26
N GLN A 507 -19.92 -10.26 4.12
CA GLN A 507 -21.11 -9.87 3.37
C GLN A 507 -21.76 -8.59 3.94
N GLY A 508 -22.27 -7.74 3.04
CA GLY A 508 -22.91 -6.48 3.40
C GLY A 508 -21.96 -5.32 3.74
N ILE A 509 -20.65 -5.56 3.82
CA ILE A 509 -19.65 -4.49 3.97
C ILE A 509 -19.27 -3.97 2.59
N ASN A 510 -19.44 -2.66 2.35
CA ASN A 510 -18.93 -2.02 1.14
C ASN A 510 -17.41 -1.80 1.29
N ALA A 511 -16.63 -2.66 0.65
CA ALA A 511 -15.18 -2.78 0.82
C ALA A 511 -14.42 -2.72 -0.52
N GLY A 512 -13.23 -2.15 -0.52
CA GLY A 512 -12.37 -2.10 -1.71
C GLY A 512 -10.95 -1.68 -1.42
N ALA A 513 -10.17 -1.45 -2.49
CA ALA A 513 -8.75 -1.06 -2.43
C ALA A 513 -7.92 -2.04 -1.56
N PRO A 514 -7.88 -3.34 -1.91
CA PRO A 514 -7.12 -4.30 -1.16
C PRO A 514 -5.61 -4.00 -1.17
N ALA A 515 -4.92 -4.51 -0.16
CA ALA A 515 -3.48 -4.71 -0.13
C ALA A 515 -3.22 -6.13 0.40
N ALA A 516 -2.24 -6.82 -0.16
CA ALA A 516 -1.98 -8.22 0.18
C ALA A 516 -0.49 -8.46 0.42
N VAL A 517 -0.19 -9.35 1.35
CA VAL A 517 1.14 -9.90 1.57
C VAL A 517 1.04 -11.34 2.05
N VAL A 518 1.97 -12.18 1.61
CA VAL A 518 2.15 -13.56 2.07
C VAL A 518 3.62 -13.70 2.44
N SER A 519 3.91 -14.16 3.66
CA SER A 519 5.27 -14.41 4.14
C SER A 519 5.80 -15.73 3.58
N GLN A 520 7.11 -15.95 3.74
CA GLN A 520 7.74 -17.22 3.36
C GLN A 520 7.18 -18.44 4.11
N SER A 521 6.67 -18.24 5.33
CA SER A 521 6.00 -19.28 6.12
C SER A 521 4.57 -19.61 5.64
N GLY A 522 4.09 -18.93 4.60
CA GLY A 522 2.75 -19.10 4.07
C GLY A 522 1.66 -18.36 4.86
N ARG A 523 1.99 -17.64 5.93
CA ARG A 523 1.04 -16.77 6.63
C ARG A 523 0.90 -15.46 5.89
N GLY A 524 -0.29 -14.89 5.86
CA GLY A 524 -0.49 -13.64 5.15
C GLY A 524 -1.69 -12.86 5.64
N VAL A 525 -1.89 -11.71 5.01
CA VAL A 525 -3.04 -10.86 5.26
C VAL A 525 -3.51 -10.24 3.95
N VAL A 526 -4.82 -10.16 3.79
CA VAL A 526 -5.44 -9.25 2.83
C VAL A 526 -6.15 -8.16 3.62
N ALA A 527 -5.61 -6.95 3.54
CA ALA A 527 -6.21 -5.76 4.13
C ALA A 527 -7.01 -4.99 3.10
N PHE A 528 -8.02 -4.25 3.52
CA PHE A 528 -8.88 -3.46 2.64
C PHE A 528 -9.49 -2.27 3.37
N LEU A 529 -10.04 -1.33 2.58
CA LEU A 529 -10.79 -0.19 3.08
C LEU A 529 -12.28 -0.50 3.07
N ALA A 530 -12.93 -0.34 4.22
CA ALA A 530 -14.38 -0.52 4.37
C ALA A 530 -15.07 0.82 4.64
N VAL A 531 -16.18 1.10 3.96
CA VAL A 531 -16.98 2.30 4.20
C VAL A 531 -17.68 2.20 5.56
N LYS A 532 -17.46 3.19 6.43
CA LYS A 532 -18.22 3.35 7.66
C LYS A 532 -18.60 4.81 7.85
N ARG A 533 -19.89 5.09 7.72
CA ARG A 533 -20.44 6.46 7.75
C ARG A 533 -19.76 7.34 6.69
N LYS A 534 -19.02 8.38 7.11
CA LYS A 534 -18.31 9.33 6.24
C LYS A 534 -16.79 9.10 6.21
N THR A 535 -16.33 7.96 6.70
CA THR A 535 -14.90 7.59 6.79
C THR A 535 -14.68 6.17 6.30
N PHE A 536 -13.40 5.79 6.14
CA PHE A 536 -13.01 4.41 5.85
C PHE A 536 -12.33 3.80 7.06
N GLU A 537 -12.60 2.53 7.35
CA GLU A 537 -11.84 1.71 8.28
C GLU A 537 -10.82 0.87 7.51
N VAL A 538 -9.69 0.57 8.14
CA VAL A 538 -8.76 -0.47 7.67
C VAL A 538 -9.18 -1.77 8.33
N ILE A 539 -9.57 -2.75 7.52
CA ILE A 539 -9.92 -4.09 7.95
C ILE A 539 -8.91 -5.07 7.36
N ALA A 540 -8.54 -6.09 8.10
CA ALA A 540 -7.59 -7.11 7.70
C ALA A 540 -8.16 -8.51 7.92
N THR A 541 -8.03 -9.38 6.92
CA THR A 541 -8.44 -10.78 6.99
C THR A 541 -7.20 -11.67 6.92
N PRO A 542 -6.98 -12.56 7.90
CA PRO A 542 -5.81 -13.42 7.90
C PRO A 542 -5.99 -14.52 6.86
N ILE A 543 -4.91 -14.85 6.17
CA ILE A 543 -4.87 -15.95 5.21
C ILE A 543 -3.69 -16.86 5.51
N GLU A 544 -3.82 -18.11 5.10
CA GLU A 544 -2.78 -19.12 5.21
C GLU A 544 -2.69 -19.92 3.92
N CYS A 545 -1.48 -20.05 3.40
CA CYS A 545 -1.14 -20.81 2.21
C CYS A 545 -0.22 -21.93 2.67
N ALA A 546 -0.77 -23.11 2.95
CA ALA A 546 0.01 -24.22 3.53
C ALA A 546 1.19 -24.62 2.63
N HIS A 547 2.30 -25.12 3.17
CA HIS A 547 3.31 -25.75 2.32
C HIS A 547 2.72 -27.01 1.66
N LYS A 548 2.93 -27.16 0.34
CA LYS A 548 2.66 -28.44 -0.32
C LYS A 548 3.64 -29.45 0.26
N LYS A 549 3.09 -30.48 0.92
CA LYS A 549 3.85 -31.62 1.41
C LYS A 549 4.50 -32.39 0.28
#